data_AF-G3IMS5-F1
#
_entry.id   AF-G3IMS5-F1
#
_cell.length_a   1.000
_cell.length_b   1.000
_cell.length_c   1.000
_cell.angle_alpha   90.00
_cell.angle_beta   90.00
_cell.angle_gamma   90.00
#
_symmetry.space_group_name_H-M   'P 1'
#
loop_
_entity.id
_entity.type
_entity.pdbx_description
1 polymer ?
#
loop_
_entity_poly.entity_id
_entity_poly.type
_entity_poly.pdbx_seq_one_letter_code
_entity_poly.pdbx_strand_id
1 'polypeptide(L)'
;MEICSVLFCFLNDRLLVRYTQKAPQVSTPTLVEAAQNLGKVGTKCCVLPEAQRLPCVEDYLSAILNRVCVLHEKTPVSEQVTKCCTGSVVERRPCFSALPVDETYVPKEFKAETFTFHADICTLPEKEKQTKKQTALAELVKHKPKATSDQLKTVMGEFAAFLDKCCKADDKEACFSEDVIECFSF
;
A
#
# COMPACT_ATOMS: atom_id res chain seq x y z
N MET A 1 -20.27 -14.98 -1.59
CA MET A 1 -19.12 -14.90 -0.68
C MET A 1 -17.87 -14.43 -1.43
N GLU A 2 -17.53 -15.06 -2.56
CA GLU A 2 -16.37 -14.69 -3.40
C GLU A 2 -16.34 -13.23 -3.86
N ILE A 3 -17.45 -12.66 -4.33
CA ILE A 3 -17.50 -11.27 -4.85
C ILE A 3 -17.10 -10.24 -3.77
N CYS A 4 -17.52 -10.43 -2.52
CA CYS A 4 -17.21 -9.52 -1.41
C CYS A 4 -15.72 -9.59 -1.03
N SER A 5 -15.15 -10.79 -0.93
CA SER A 5 -13.73 -10.97 -0.62
C SER A 5 -12.81 -10.53 -1.76
N VAL A 6 -13.19 -10.82 -3.01
CA VAL A 6 -12.47 -10.39 -4.22
C VAL A 6 -12.47 -8.85 -4.32
N LEU A 7 -13.60 -8.20 -4.04
CA LEU A 7 -13.68 -6.73 -3.99
C LEU A 7 -12.68 -6.15 -2.97
N PHE A 8 -12.61 -6.71 -1.76
CA PHE A 8 -11.67 -6.28 -0.71
C PHE A 8 -10.19 -6.55 -1.05
N CYS A 9 -9.88 -7.59 -1.81
CA CYS A 9 -8.52 -7.82 -2.32
C CYS A 9 -8.12 -6.78 -3.38
N PHE A 10 -8.97 -6.51 -4.37
CA PHE A 10 -8.71 -5.45 -5.38
C PHE A 10 -8.67 -4.05 -4.77
N LEU A 11 -9.38 -3.85 -3.65
CA LEU A 11 -9.35 -2.60 -2.90
C LEU A 11 -7.98 -2.34 -2.25
N ASN A 12 -7.20 -3.36 -1.92
CA ASN A 12 -6.01 -3.20 -1.08
C ASN A 12 -4.95 -2.28 -1.72
N ASP A 13 -4.52 -2.58 -2.95
CA ASP A 13 -3.50 -1.76 -3.63
C ASP A 13 -4.05 -0.38 -4.03
N ARG A 14 -5.35 -0.31 -4.37
CA ARG A 14 -6.02 0.97 -4.64
C ARG A 14 -6.08 1.86 -3.40
N LEU A 15 -6.36 1.28 -2.23
CA LEU A 15 -6.38 1.96 -0.95
C LEU A 15 -4.96 2.38 -0.56
N LEU A 16 -3.97 1.52 -0.78
CA LEU A 16 -2.57 1.85 -0.54
C LEU A 16 -2.14 3.08 -1.34
N VAL A 17 -2.41 3.11 -2.66
CA VAL A 17 -2.13 4.28 -3.51
C VAL A 17 -2.84 5.52 -2.98
N ARG A 18 -4.15 5.41 -2.72
CA ARG A 18 -4.97 6.53 -2.27
C ARG A 18 -4.49 7.12 -0.94
N TYR A 19 -4.17 6.30 0.05
CA TYR A 19 -3.70 6.77 1.35
C TYR A 19 -2.25 7.21 1.33
N THR A 20 -1.42 6.65 0.43
CA THR A 20 -0.07 7.16 0.20
C THR A 20 -0.11 8.57 -0.43
N GLN A 21 -1.04 8.85 -1.34
CA GLN A 21 -1.24 10.20 -1.88
C GLN A 21 -1.77 11.20 -0.84
N LYS A 22 -2.62 10.75 0.09
CA LYS A 22 -3.21 11.60 1.14
C LYS A 22 -2.24 11.90 2.29
N ALA A 23 -1.36 10.95 2.61
CA ALA A 23 -0.43 11.07 3.73
C ALA A 23 0.96 10.49 3.37
N PRO A 24 1.64 11.04 2.34
CA PRO A 24 2.91 10.50 1.84
C PRO A 24 4.05 10.53 2.87
N GLN A 25 3.94 11.36 3.91
CA GLN A 25 4.91 11.45 5.00
C GLN A 25 4.85 10.25 5.95
N VAL A 26 3.71 9.55 6.01
CA VAL A 26 3.56 8.35 6.85
C VAL A 26 4.53 7.27 6.39
N SER A 27 5.15 6.55 7.31
CA SER A 27 6.12 5.50 6.95
C SER A 27 5.49 4.41 6.09
N THR A 28 6.26 3.92 5.11
CA THR A 28 5.79 2.88 4.17
C THR A 28 5.37 1.59 4.88
N PRO A 29 6.07 1.09 5.91
CA PRO A 29 5.61 -0.06 6.68
C PRO A 29 4.22 0.14 7.29
N THR A 30 3.91 1.34 7.82
CA THR A 30 2.60 1.65 8.39
C THR A 30 1.49 1.64 7.33
N LEU A 31 1.75 2.24 6.16
CA LEU A 31 0.79 2.25 5.05
C LEU A 31 0.50 0.84 4.53
N VAL A 32 1.54 0.02 4.34
CA VAL A 32 1.42 -1.37 3.89
C VAL A 32 0.72 -2.24 4.95
N GLU A 33 1.07 -2.10 6.24
CA GLU A 33 0.40 -2.82 7.34
C GLU A 33 -1.10 -2.51 7.36
N ALA A 34 -1.47 -1.23 7.28
CA ALA A 34 -2.86 -0.79 7.27
C ALA A 34 -3.63 -1.35 6.07
N ALA A 35 -3.05 -1.27 4.87
CA ALA A 35 -3.64 -1.77 3.65
C ALA A 35 -3.85 -3.30 3.71
N GLN A 36 -2.84 -4.06 4.15
CA GLN A 36 -2.96 -5.50 4.36
C GLN A 36 -4.03 -5.88 5.38
N ASN A 37 -4.14 -5.12 6.47
CA ASN A 37 -5.18 -5.35 7.47
C ASN A 37 -6.57 -5.07 6.90
N LEU A 38 -6.74 -4.06 6.03
CA LEU A 38 -7.98 -3.81 5.29
C LEU A 38 -8.35 -4.99 4.37
N GLY A 39 -7.37 -5.56 3.66
CA GLY A 39 -7.58 -6.78 2.87
C GLY A 39 -8.11 -7.95 3.70
N LYS A 40 -7.63 -8.11 4.94
CA LYS A 40 -8.09 -9.15 5.88
C LYS A 40 -9.51 -8.87 6.43
N VAL A 41 -10.01 -7.63 6.40
CA VAL A 41 -11.39 -7.33 6.79
C VAL A 41 -12.37 -8.03 5.85
N GLY A 42 -12.08 -8.04 4.55
CA GLY A 42 -12.90 -8.73 3.56
C GLY A 42 -13.01 -10.23 3.83
N THR A 43 -11.92 -10.90 4.19
CA THR A 43 -11.98 -12.34 4.49
C THR A 43 -12.73 -12.65 5.78
N LYS A 44 -12.70 -11.74 6.77
CA LYS A 44 -13.36 -11.92 8.07
C LYS A 44 -14.83 -11.52 8.10
N CYS A 45 -15.21 -10.45 7.40
CA CYS A 45 -16.56 -9.90 7.47
C CYS A 45 -17.47 -10.42 6.35
N CYS A 46 -16.94 -10.78 5.18
CA CYS A 46 -17.78 -11.23 4.06
C CYS A 46 -18.42 -12.60 4.26
N VAL A 47 -17.91 -13.42 5.20
CA VAL A 47 -18.49 -14.72 5.57
C VAL A 47 -19.73 -14.58 6.45
N LEU A 48 -19.94 -13.40 7.05
CA LEU A 48 -21.07 -13.14 7.93
C LEU A 48 -22.38 -12.89 7.17
N PRO A 49 -23.53 -13.07 7.85
CA PRO A 49 -24.83 -12.64 7.34
C PRO A 49 -24.82 -11.15 6.99
N GLU A 50 -25.56 -10.75 5.97
CA GLU A 50 -25.53 -9.39 5.43
C GLU A 50 -25.75 -8.30 6.49
N ALA A 51 -26.72 -8.52 7.39
CA ALA A 51 -27.02 -7.62 8.51
C ALA A 51 -25.85 -7.40 9.48
N GLN A 52 -24.87 -8.32 9.53
CA GLN A 52 -23.71 -8.25 10.42
C GLN A 52 -22.44 -7.74 9.72
N ARG A 53 -22.45 -7.59 8.39
CA ARG A 53 -21.26 -7.20 7.63
C ARG A 53 -20.82 -5.77 7.91
N LEU A 54 -21.77 -4.83 7.94
CA LEU A 54 -21.46 -3.42 8.17
C LEU A 54 -20.89 -3.18 9.59
N PRO A 55 -21.51 -3.67 10.68
CA PRO A 55 -20.92 -3.60 12.01
C PRO A 55 -19.51 -4.22 12.07
N CYS A 56 -19.32 -5.40 11.47
CA CYS A 56 -18.01 -6.05 11.42
C CYS A 56 -16.96 -5.17 10.74
N VAL A 57 -17.27 -4.59 9.58
CA VAL A 57 -16.35 -3.72 8.84
C VAL A 57 -16.01 -2.47 9.65
N GLU A 58 -17.00 -1.80 10.25
CA GLU A 58 -16.78 -0.57 11.03
C GLU A 58 -15.90 -0.83 12.27
N ASP A 59 -16.08 -1.97 12.96
CA ASP A 59 -15.24 -2.35 14.10
C ASP A 59 -13.78 -2.55 13.69
N TYR A 60 -13.54 -3.29 12.60
CA TYR A 60 -12.18 -3.50 12.10
C TYR A 60 -11.56 -2.21 11.56
N LEU A 61 -12.32 -1.37 10.85
CA LEU A 61 -11.84 -0.07 10.37
C LEU A 61 -11.42 0.82 11.54
N SER A 62 -12.23 0.86 12.59
CA SER A 62 -11.91 1.62 13.81
C SER A 62 -10.62 1.14 14.46
N ALA A 63 -10.43 -0.18 14.56
CA ALA A 63 -9.21 -0.77 15.10
C ALA A 63 -7.96 -0.46 14.24
N ILE A 64 -8.08 -0.55 12.91
CA ILE A 64 -6.99 -0.26 11.96
C ILE A 64 -6.60 1.22 12.05
N LEU A 65 -7.57 2.14 12.02
CA LEU A 65 -7.29 3.57 12.12
C LEU A 65 -6.70 3.93 13.49
N ASN A 66 -7.16 3.28 14.57
CA ASN A 66 -6.56 3.44 15.88
C ASN A 66 -5.09 3.00 15.90
N ARG A 67 -4.77 1.86 15.26
CA ARG A 67 -3.39 1.39 15.11
C ARG A 67 -2.52 2.39 14.36
N VAL A 68 -3.02 2.98 13.27
CA VAL A 68 -2.32 4.04 12.53
C VAL A 68 -2.07 5.25 13.43
N CYS A 69 -3.06 5.69 14.20
CA CYS A 69 -2.90 6.82 15.12
C CYS A 69 -1.87 6.55 16.23
N VAL A 70 -1.90 5.37 16.85
CA VAL A 70 -0.90 4.99 17.88
C VAL A 70 0.53 4.96 17.31
N LEU A 71 0.70 4.53 16.06
CA LEU A 71 2.02 4.57 15.40
C LEU A 71 2.43 6.00 15.05
N HIS A 72 1.48 6.84 14.62
CA HIS A 72 1.72 8.23 14.26
C HIS A 72 2.03 9.10 15.48
N GLU A 73 1.38 8.89 16.63
CA GLU A 73 1.67 9.60 17.88
C GLU A 73 3.13 9.43 18.34
N LYS A 74 3.75 8.28 18.05
CA LYS A 74 5.17 8.04 18.35
C LYS A 74 6.12 8.79 17.43
N THR A 75 5.68 9.10 16.22
CA THR A 75 6.50 9.78 15.20
C THR A 75 5.58 10.62 14.32
N PRO A 76 5.16 11.80 14.80
CA PRO A 76 4.19 12.62 14.09
C PRO A 76 4.85 13.24 12.86
N VAL A 77 4.38 12.83 11.68
CA VAL A 77 4.97 13.20 10.37
C VAL A 77 4.00 13.93 9.44
N SER A 78 2.72 14.04 9.82
CA SER A 78 1.67 14.65 8.99
C SER A 78 0.63 15.32 9.88
N GLU A 79 0.45 16.63 9.73
CA GLU A 79 -0.54 17.41 10.50
C GLU A 79 -1.97 16.98 10.19
N GLN A 80 -2.25 16.59 8.95
CA GLN A 80 -3.57 16.12 8.54
C GLN A 80 -3.94 14.81 9.27
N VAL A 81 -2.97 13.90 9.39
CA VAL A 81 -3.13 12.67 10.18
C VAL A 81 -3.26 12.99 11.66
N THR A 82 -2.46 13.92 12.20
CA THR A 82 -2.61 14.39 13.59
C THR A 82 -4.04 14.85 13.85
N LYS A 83 -4.59 15.70 12.98
CA LYS A 83 -5.95 16.24 13.09
C LYS A 83 -7.02 15.14 13.11
N CYS A 84 -6.89 14.12 12.27
CA CYS A 84 -7.84 13.00 12.27
C CYS A 84 -7.67 12.06 13.49
N CYS A 85 -6.47 11.97 14.05
CA CYS A 85 -6.19 11.11 15.21
C CYS A 85 -6.61 11.72 16.55
N THR A 86 -6.39 13.03 16.72
CA THR A 86 -6.74 13.78 17.93
C THR A 86 -8.19 14.26 17.99
N GLY A 87 -8.91 14.17 16.85
CA GLY A 87 -10.35 14.45 16.78
C GLY A 87 -11.22 13.39 17.46
N SER A 88 -12.53 13.52 17.27
CA SER A 88 -13.51 12.54 17.79
C SER A 88 -13.27 11.14 17.23
N VAL A 89 -13.35 10.13 18.10
CA VAL A 89 -13.21 8.71 17.71
C VAL A 89 -14.27 8.32 16.68
N VAL A 90 -15.49 8.85 16.80
CA VAL A 90 -16.60 8.58 15.86
C VAL A 90 -16.33 9.21 14.50
N GLU A 91 -15.73 10.40 14.48
CA GLU A 91 -15.42 11.14 13.25
C GLU A 91 -14.10 10.69 12.61
N ARG A 92 -13.33 9.82 13.25
CA ARG A 92 -12.01 9.37 12.76
C ARG A 92 -12.13 8.76 11.37
N ARG A 93 -13.02 7.81 11.16
CA ARG A 93 -13.21 7.12 9.86
C ARG A 93 -13.69 8.08 8.76
N PRO A 94 -14.72 8.91 8.99
CA PRO A 94 -15.07 10.00 8.07
C PRO A 94 -13.90 10.95 7.76
N CYS A 95 -13.14 11.37 8.78
CA CYS A 95 -11.99 12.28 8.63
C CYS A 95 -10.92 11.70 7.70
N PHE A 96 -10.47 10.47 7.96
CA PHE A 96 -9.48 9.78 7.10
C PHE A 96 -9.99 9.58 5.67
N SER A 97 -11.30 9.39 5.48
CA SER A 97 -11.90 9.25 4.16
C SER A 97 -11.89 10.58 3.38
N ALA A 98 -12.06 11.69 4.09
CA ALA A 98 -12.15 13.05 3.56
C ALA A 98 -10.79 13.77 3.47
N LEU A 99 -9.70 13.17 3.96
CA LEU A 99 -8.35 13.74 3.85
C LEU A 99 -8.06 14.17 2.40
N PRO A 100 -7.65 15.41 2.12
CA PRO A 100 -7.23 15.79 0.77
C PRO A 100 -5.91 15.10 0.39
N VAL A 101 -5.56 15.15 -0.90
CA VAL A 101 -4.20 14.82 -1.33
C VAL A 101 -3.28 15.91 -0.79
N ASP A 102 -2.10 15.52 -0.28
CA ASP A 102 -1.15 16.49 0.25
C ASP A 102 -0.34 17.12 -0.90
N GLU A 103 -0.82 18.25 -1.42
CA GLU A 103 -0.14 19.02 -2.47
C GLU A 103 1.14 19.71 -1.97
N THR A 104 1.36 19.80 -0.65
CA THR A 104 2.55 20.42 -0.06
C THR A 104 3.72 19.45 0.08
N TYR A 105 3.46 18.16 -0.15
CA TYR A 105 4.48 17.13 -0.06
C TYR A 105 5.55 17.30 -1.15
N VAL A 106 6.80 17.40 -0.71
CA VAL A 106 7.97 17.35 -1.58
C VAL A 106 8.31 15.89 -1.85
N PRO A 107 8.22 15.41 -3.11
CA PRO A 107 8.54 14.03 -3.43
C PRO A 107 9.95 13.65 -2.96
N LYS A 108 10.08 12.44 -2.40
CA LYS A 108 11.41 11.90 -2.11
C LYS A 108 12.22 11.79 -3.40
N GLU A 109 13.53 12.03 -3.31
CA GLU A 109 14.46 11.72 -4.39
C GLU A 109 14.37 10.24 -4.76
N PHE A 110 14.48 9.96 -6.07
CA PHE A 110 14.53 8.59 -6.56
C PHE A 110 15.81 7.92 -6.07
N LYS A 111 15.68 6.82 -5.34
CA LYS A 111 16.81 5.97 -4.96
C LYS A 111 16.68 4.64 -5.68
N ALA A 112 17.54 4.41 -6.66
CA ALA A 112 17.54 3.17 -7.45
C ALA A 112 17.58 1.92 -6.55
N GLU A 113 18.34 1.97 -5.47
CA GLU A 113 18.45 0.92 -4.43
C GLU A 113 17.10 0.50 -3.82
N THR A 114 16.10 1.39 -3.79
CA THR A 114 14.74 1.08 -3.27
C THR A 114 13.96 0.19 -4.24
N PHE A 115 14.39 0.19 -5.51
CA PHE A 115 13.79 -0.54 -6.62
C PHE A 115 14.75 -1.58 -7.22
N THR A 116 15.93 -1.76 -6.62
CA THR A 116 16.84 -2.86 -6.93
C THR A 116 16.36 -4.10 -6.19
N PHE A 117 16.08 -5.17 -6.93
CA PHE A 117 15.70 -6.47 -6.38
C PHE A 117 16.82 -7.46 -6.65
N HIS A 118 17.04 -8.38 -5.73
CA HIS A 118 18.03 -9.43 -5.86
C HIS A 118 17.33 -10.78 -6.06
N ALA A 119 18.08 -11.81 -6.44
CA ALA A 119 17.54 -13.17 -6.61
C ALA A 119 16.87 -13.72 -5.33
N ASP A 120 17.17 -13.13 -4.16
CA ASP A 120 16.54 -13.45 -2.87
C ASP A 120 15.00 -13.41 -2.95
N ILE A 121 14.45 -12.44 -3.68
CA ILE A 121 13.00 -12.25 -3.80
C ILE A 121 12.29 -13.48 -4.39
N CYS A 122 12.96 -14.25 -5.23
CA CYS A 122 12.39 -15.41 -5.89
C CYS A 122 12.12 -16.56 -4.92
N THR A 123 12.90 -16.64 -3.84
CA THR A 123 12.79 -17.68 -2.81
C THR A 123 11.83 -17.33 -1.68
N LEU A 124 11.39 -16.07 -1.61
CA LEU A 124 10.51 -15.61 -0.54
C LEU A 124 9.12 -16.25 -0.62
N PRO A 125 8.44 -16.47 0.52
CA PRO A 125 7.05 -16.84 0.56
C PRO A 125 6.16 -15.82 -0.17
N GLU A 126 5.05 -16.27 -0.76
CA GLU A 126 4.17 -15.41 -1.57
C GLU A 126 3.68 -14.16 -0.81
N LYS A 127 3.44 -14.30 0.50
CA LYS A 127 3.05 -13.19 1.37
C LYS A 127 4.14 -12.12 1.50
N GLU A 128 5.40 -12.54 1.56
CA GLU A 128 6.55 -11.63 1.64
C GLU A 128 6.83 -10.98 0.28
N LYS A 129 6.69 -11.73 -0.81
CA LYS A 129 6.69 -11.18 -2.18
C LYS A 129 5.64 -10.10 -2.35
N GLN A 130 4.40 -10.36 -1.91
CA GLN A 130 3.32 -9.37 -1.96
C GLN A 130 3.64 -8.13 -1.11
N THR A 131 4.26 -8.32 0.05
CA THR A 131 4.67 -7.20 0.92
C THR A 131 5.77 -6.35 0.26
N LYS A 132 6.77 -6.97 -0.39
CA LYS A 132 7.79 -6.25 -1.19
C LYS A 132 7.16 -5.48 -2.36
N LYS A 133 6.22 -6.08 -3.10
CA LYS A 133 5.47 -5.40 -4.17
C LYS A 133 4.69 -4.18 -3.67
N GLN A 134 3.98 -4.32 -2.55
CA GLN A 134 3.23 -3.21 -1.95
C GLN A 134 4.15 -2.10 -1.42
N THR A 135 5.31 -2.47 -0.88
CA THR A 135 6.34 -1.52 -0.45
C THR A 135 6.86 -0.71 -1.63
N ALA A 136 7.20 -1.38 -2.74
CA ALA A 136 7.64 -0.73 -3.97
C ALA A 136 6.57 0.22 -4.54
N LEU A 137 5.30 -0.21 -4.55
CA LEU A 137 4.18 0.63 -4.98
C LEU A 137 4.04 1.89 -4.12
N ALA A 138 4.13 1.76 -2.80
CA ALA A 138 4.04 2.91 -1.90
C ALA A 138 5.23 3.88 -2.06
N GLU A 139 6.46 3.39 -2.23
CA GLU A 139 7.61 4.27 -2.51
C GLU A 139 7.51 4.91 -3.90
N LEU A 140 6.99 4.20 -4.91
CA LEU A 140 6.73 4.77 -6.23
C LEU A 140 5.72 5.92 -6.16
N VAL A 141 4.63 5.76 -5.40
CA VAL A 141 3.65 6.84 -5.20
C VAL A 141 4.26 8.01 -4.42
N LYS A 142 5.15 7.76 -3.45
CA LYS A 142 5.89 8.84 -2.76
C LYS A 142 6.87 9.56 -3.68
N HIS A 143 7.40 8.88 -4.68
CA HIS A 143 8.26 9.51 -5.68
C HIS A 143 7.46 10.26 -6.75
N LYS A 144 6.29 9.72 -7.15
CA LYS A 144 5.42 10.27 -8.19
C LYS A 144 3.98 10.41 -7.64
N PRO A 145 3.72 11.34 -6.71
CA PRO A 145 2.40 11.46 -6.05
C PRO A 145 1.26 11.81 -7.02
N LYS A 146 1.59 12.44 -8.15
CA LYS A 146 0.65 12.81 -9.22
C LYS A 146 0.42 11.72 -10.27
N ALA A 147 1.06 10.55 -10.14
CA ALA A 147 0.84 9.43 -11.04
C ALA A 147 -0.63 8.97 -10.98
N THR A 148 -1.22 8.72 -12.14
CA THR A 148 -2.60 8.22 -12.21
C THR A 148 -2.66 6.76 -11.79
N SER A 149 -3.86 6.30 -11.39
CA SER A 149 -4.05 4.89 -11.05
C SER A 149 -3.70 3.95 -12.22
N ASP A 150 -3.83 4.41 -13.47
CA ASP A 150 -3.55 3.58 -14.64
C ASP A 150 -2.06 3.54 -14.93
N GLN A 151 -1.34 4.67 -14.80
CA GLN A 151 0.13 4.68 -14.86
C GLN A 151 0.75 3.75 -13.81
N LEU A 152 0.26 3.83 -12.56
CA LEU A 152 0.75 2.98 -11.48
C LEU A 152 0.46 1.49 -11.73
N LYS A 153 -0.69 1.15 -12.32
CA LYS A 153 -1.01 -0.23 -12.70
C LYS A 153 -0.09 -0.74 -13.80
N THR A 154 0.19 0.07 -14.82
CA THR A 154 1.10 -0.30 -15.91
C THR A 154 2.49 -0.59 -15.36
N VAL A 155 3.07 0.33 -14.59
CA VAL A 155 4.40 0.16 -13.98
C VAL A 155 4.45 -1.07 -13.07
N MET A 156 3.41 -1.29 -12.25
CA MET A 156 3.36 -2.49 -11.39
C MET A 156 3.18 -3.80 -12.18
N GLY A 157 2.50 -3.75 -13.33
CA GLY A 157 2.35 -4.89 -14.24
C GLY A 157 3.67 -5.25 -14.92
N GLU A 158 4.38 -4.25 -15.44
CA GLU A 158 5.73 -4.39 -16.00
C GLU A 158 6.70 -4.92 -14.94
N PHE A 159 6.64 -4.37 -13.73
CA PHE A 159 7.44 -4.83 -12.60
C PHE A 159 7.14 -6.28 -12.21
N ALA A 160 5.87 -6.70 -12.21
CA ALA A 160 5.49 -8.08 -11.93
C ALA A 160 5.97 -9.04 -13.03
N ALA A 161 5.89 -8.63 -14.30
CA ALA A 161 6.40 -9.40 -15.43
C ALA A 161 7.93 -9.52 -15.38
N PHE A 162 8.63 -8.46 -15.00
CA PHE A 162 10.07 -8.44 -14.78
C PHE A 162 10.48 -9.43 -13.68
N LEU A 163 9.81 -9.40 -12.52
CA LEU A 163 10.04 -10.37 -11.45
C LEU A 163 9.83 -11.82 -11.92
N ASP A 164 8.77 -12.08 -12.67
CA ASP A 164 8.47 -13.42 -13.18
C ASP A 164 9.54 -13.89 -14.20
N LYS A 165 9.97 -13.01 -15.11
CA LYS A 165 11.06 -13.25 -16.06
C LYS A 165 12.35 -13.61 -15.33
N CYS A 166 12.82 -12.76 -14.41
CA CYS A 166 14.09 -12.99 -13.73
C CYS A 166 14.07 -14.14 -12.73
N CYS A 167 12.94 -14.42 -12.08
CA CYS A 167 12.83 -15.60 -11.23
C CYS A 167 12.82 -16.93 -12.00
N LYS A 168 12.55 -16.90 -13.32
CA LYS A 168 12.63 -18.07 -14.21
C LYS A 168 13.96 -18.18 -14.96
N ALA A 169 14.83 -17.17 -14.88
CA ALA A 169 16.13 -17.20 -15.52
C ALA A 169 17.07 -18.22 -14.87
N ASP A 170 18.01 -18.75 -15.68
CA ASP A 170 19.06 -19.65 -15.21
C ASP A 170 20.01 -18.92 -14.25
N ASP A 171 20.49 -17.73 -14.67
CA ASP A 171 21.21 -16.79 -13.81
C ASP A 171 20.29 -15.64 -13.37
N LYS A 172 19.72 -15.81 -12.18
CA LYS A 172 18.73 -14.86 -11.61
C LYS A 172 19.38 -13.54 -11.23
N GLU A 173 20.58 -13.57 -10.64
CA GLU A 173 21.25 -12.36 -10.15
C GLU A 173 21.75 -11.51 -11.32
N ALA A 174 22.24 -12.14 -12.39
CA ALA A 174 22.57 -11.44 -13.63
C ALA A 174 21.33 -10.78 -14.26
N CYS A 175 20.20 -11.50 -14.35
CA CYS A 175 18.94 -10.94 -14.86
C CYS A 175 18.47 -9.73 -14.04
N PHE A 176 18.57 -9.82 -12.72
CA PHE A 176 18.25 -8.72 -11.82
C PHE A 176 19.23 -7.55 -11.91
N SER A 177 20.44 -7.72 -12.44
CA SER A 177 21.46 -6.68 -12.53
C SER A 177 21.47 -5.96 -13.89
N GLU A 178 21.09 -6.64 -14.97
CA GLU A 178 21.08 -6.07 -16.34
C GLU A 178 19.86 -5.18 -16.63
N ASP A 179 18.72 -5.42 -15.97
CA ASP A 179 17.42 -4.85 -16.35
C ASP A 179 16.86 -3.79 -15.36
N VAL A 180 17.60 -3.41 -14.29
CA VAL A 180 17.10 -2.50 -13.21
C VAL A 180 16.74 -1.10 -13.72
N ILE A 181 17.27 -0.69 -14.87
CA ILE A 181 17.26 0.71 -15.30
C ILE A 181 16.02 1.07 -16.16
N GLU A 182 15.35 0.12 -16.81
CA GLU A 182 14.29 0.48 -17.79
C GLU A 182 12.87 0.65 -17.19
N CYS A 183 12.56 0.05 -16.03
CA CYS A 183 11.17 0.09 -15.49
C CYS A 183 10.74 1.43 -14.86
N PHE A 184 11.66 2.36 -14.56
CA PHE A 184 11.33 3.60 -13.83
C PHE A 184 11.59 4.89 -14.61
N SER A 185 11.91 4.82 -15.90
CA SER A 185 12.23 5.99 -16.74
C SER A 185 11.02 6.76 -17.32
N PHE A 186 9.86 6.73 -16.66
CA PHE A 186 8.68 7.53 -17.04
C PHE A 186 8.39 8.70 -16.07
#